data_AF-A0A534R241-F1
#
_entry.id   AF-A0A534R241-F1
#
_cell.length_a   1.000
_cell.length_b   1.000
_cell.length_c   1.000
_cell.angle_alpha   90.00
_cell.angle_beta   90.00
_cell.angle_gamma   90.00
#
_symmetry.space_group_name_H-M   'P 1'
#
loop_
_entity.id
_entity.type
_entity.pdbx_description
1 polymer ?
#
loop_
_entity_poly.entity_id
_entity_poly.type
_entity_poly.pdbx_seq_one_letter_code
_entity_poly.pdbx_strand_id
1 'polypeptide(L)'
;MRVRTVALAAAVVALAAAAHGNERWPGGGETHHDEEIVDDAGAFARPRGGRHDPVPNFGVIWERTLTRSGQPRSPEGWTWLRRQGVRSIVNFRTENDVDYAGVGFEHVLWLPFKASMPPKDADAERFLALVRDPDNWPVHIHCKGGRDRTGLMAALVRMPPASTVR
;
A
#
# COMPACT_ATOMS: atom_id res chain seq x y z
N MET A 1 45.13 29.01 -37.70
CA MET A 1 45.02 28.43 -36.34
C MET A 1 43.57 28.61 -35.88
N ARG A 2 42.86 27.48 -35.72
CA ARG A 2 41.60 27.25 -34.96
C ARG A 2 40.85 26.08 -35.61
N VAL A 3 41.28 24.89 -35.22
CA VAL A 3 40.59 23.62 -35.42
C VAL A 3 39.33 23.65 -34.56
N ARG A 4 38.16 23.33 -35.13
CA ARG A 4 36.93 23.09 -34.37
C ARG A 4 36.57 21.61 -34.50
N THR A 5 36.66 20.93 -33.37
CA THR A 5 36.44 19.50 -33.20
C THR A 5 35.00 19.20 -32.77
N VAL A 6 34.45 18.12 -33.35
CA VAL A 6 33.51 17.11 -32.81
C VAL A 6 32.10 17.52 -32.35
N ALA A 7 31.07 16.87 -32.92
CA ALA A 7 30.21 15.92 -32.19
C ALA A 7 29.25 15.18 -33.15
N LEU A 8 29.41 13.86 -33.22
CA LEU A 8 28.51 12.90 -33.85
C LEU A 8 27.25 12.76 -32.98
N ALA A 9 26.06 12.94 -33.54
CA ALA A 9 24.80 12.61 -32.86
C ALA A 9 24.42 11.16 -33.17
N ALA A 10 24.37 10.31 -32.15
CA ALA A 10 23.85 8.95 -32.25
C ALA A 10 22.33 8.97 -32.03
N ALA A 11 21.57 8.46 -33.01
CA ALA A 11 20.13 8.25 -32.90
C ALA A 11 19.84 6.94 -32.16
N VAL A 12 19.00 7.00 -31.12
CA VAL A 12 18.48 5.81 -30.44
C VAL A 12 17.08 5.51 -31.00
N VAL A 13 16.95 4.37 -31.67
CA VAL A 13 15.67 3.80 -32.10
C VAL A 13 15.14 2.94 -30.96
N ALA A 14 14.01 3.31 -30.37
CA ALA A 14 13.28 2.46 -29.43
C ALA A 14 12.29 1.59 -30.20
N LEU A 15 12.53 0.27 -30.20
CA LEU A 15 11.61 -0.72 -30.75
C LEU A 15 10.64 -1.16 -29.64
N ALA A 16 9.36 -0.83 -29.80
CA ALA A 16 8.30 -1.35 -28.94
C ALA A 16 7.94 -2.77 -29.37
N ALA A 17 8.11 -3.75 -28.48
CA ALA A 17 7.61 -5.11 -28.67
C ALA A 17 6.29 -5.28 -27.91
N ALA A 18 5.23 -5.55 -28.67
CA ALA A 18 3.97 -6.06 -28.16
C ALA A 18 4.16 -7.51 -27.68
N ALA A 19 3.56 -7.87 -26.55
CA ALA A 19 3.36 -9.27 -26.18
C ALA A 19 1.90 -9.47 -25.78
N HIS A 20 1.16 -10.12 -26.68
CA HIS A 20 -0.13 -10.73 -26.42
C HIS A 20 0.05 -12.07 -25.70
N GLY A 21 -0.79 -12.29 -24.68
CA GLY A 21 -1.51 -13.53 -24.40
C GLY A 21 -0.72 -14.77 -23.95
N ASN A 22 -1.18 -15.38 -22.86
CA ASN A 22 -1.43 -16.83 -22.74
C ASN A 22 -1.76 -17.19 -21.27
N GLU A 23 -3.01 -17.58 -21.03
CA GLU A 23 -3.43 -18.31 -19.85
C GLU A 23 -2.99 -19.79 -19.95
N ARG A 24 -2.12 -20.23 -19.05
CA ARG A 24 -1.98 -21.66 -18.74
C ARG A 24 -1.42 -21.88 -17.33
N TRP A 25 -2.26 -22.40 -16.44
CA TRP A 25 -1.85 -22.90 -15.14
C TRP A 25 -1.67 -24.44 -15.18
N PRO A 26 -0.52 -24.95 -14.74
CA PRO A 26 -0.45 -26.15 -13.92
C PRO A 26 0.32 -25.82 -12.63
N GLY A 27 -0.20 -26.11 -11.45
CA GLY A 27 0.04 -27.41 -10.80
C GLY A 27 1.31 -27.34 -9.95
N GLY A 28 1.19 -27.59 -8.64
CA GLY A 28 2.20 -27.27 -7.61
C GLY A 28 3.60 -27.85 -7.80
N GLY A 29 4.56 -27.14 -7.20
CA GLY A 29 5.94 -27.58 -7.00
C GLY A 29 6.60 -26.63 -6.01
N GLU A 30 6.96 -27.14 -4.83
CA GLU A 30 7.76 -26.43 -3.83
C GLU A 30 9.19 -26.30 -4.35
N THR A 31 9.71 -25.07 -4.43
CA THR A 31 11.14 -24.80 -4.65
C THR A 31 11.58 -23.69 -3.72
N HIS A 32 12.52 -24.03 -2.83
CA HIS A 32 13.29 -23.07 -2.04
C HIS A 32 14.11 -22.19 -2.98
N HIS A 33 13.88 -20.88 -2.94
CA HIS A 33 14.79 -19.89 -3.50
C HIS A 33 14.86 -18.72 -2.52
N ASP A 34 16.07 -18.57 -1.97
CA ASP A 34 16.52 -17.33 -1.33
C ASP A 34 16.53 -16.20 -2.37
N GLU A 35 16.25 -14.99 -1.88
CA GLU A 35 16.53 -13.68 -2.48
C GLU A 35 15.75 -13.29 -3.76
N GLU A 36 14.85 -12.30 -3.62
CA GLU A 36 14.95 -11.01 -4.32
C GLU A 36 13.86 -10.05 -3.78
N ILE A 37 14.24 -9.07 -2.96
CA ILE A 37 13.45 -7.85 -2.81
C ILE A 37 13.67 -7.09 -4.12
N VAL A 38 12.76 -7.29 -5.08
CA VAL A 38 12.87 -6.64 -6.39
C VAL A 38 12.57 -5.15 -6.31
N ASP A 39 13.45 -4.40 -6.96
CA ASP A 39 13.44 -2.98 -7.23
C ASP A 39 12.45 -2.62 -8.37
N ASP A 40 11.97 -1.37 -8.33
CA ASP A 40 11.38 -0.56 -9.41
C ASP A 40 10.44 -1.22 -10.45
N ALA A 41 9.14 -1.25 -10.15
CA ALA A 41 8.04 -0.77 -11.03
C ALA A 41 6.65 -1.26 -10.58
N GLY A 42 6.01 -0.52 -9.66
CA GLY A 42 4.59 -0.21 -9.82
C GLY A 42 3.51 -1.05 -9.14
N ALA A 43 3.82 -2.08 -8.34
CA ALA A 43 2.81 -2.80 -7.55
C ALA A 43 3.31 -3.12 -6.13
N PHE A 44 2.42 -3.00 -5.14
CA PHE A 44 2.73 -3.45 -3.78
C PHE A 44 3.02 -4.95 -3.80
N ALA A 45 4.20 -5.36 -3.34
CA ALA A 45 4.50 -6.77 -3.15
C ALA A 45 3.48 -7.39 -2.17
N ARG A 46 3.12 -8.66 -2.35
CA ARG A 46 2.33 -9.38 -1.34
C ARG A 46 3.27 -9.90 -0.25
N PRO A 47 3.03 -9.62 1.04
CA PRO A 47 3.70 -10.35 2.10
C PRO A 47 3.23 -11.80 1.97
N ARG A 48 4.17 -12.72 1.74
CA ARG A 48 3.88 -14.16 1.67
C ARG A 48 4.21 -14.76 3.02
N GLY A 49 3.22 -15.39 3.66
CA GLY A 49 3.47 -16.01 4.96
C GLY A 49 2.25 -16.50 5.73
N GLY A 50 1.09 -16.75 5.13
CA GLY A 50 -0.04 -17.44 5.79
C GLY A 50 -0.33 -16.94 7.22
N ARG A 51 -0.30 -17.84 8.22
CA ARG A 51 -0.57 -17.48 9.64
C ARG A 51 0.55 -16.67 10.30
N HIS A 52 1.74 -16.59 9.69
CA HIS A 52 2.96 -15.97 10.22
C HIS A 52 3.39 -14.72 9.45
N ASP A 53 2.53 -14.19 8.58
CA ASP A 53 2.83 -12.96 7.85
C ASP A 53 3.20 -11.81 8.80
N PRO A 54 4.33 -11.11 8.56
CA PRO A 54 4.76 -9.98 9.39
C PRO A 54 3.75 -8.81 9.30
N VAL A 55 2.97 -8.76 8.22
CA VAL A 55 1.85 -7.84 7.98
C VAL A 55 0.57 -8.65 7.71
N PRO A 56 -0.16 -9.07 8.76
CA PRO A 56 -1.29 -10.00 8.61
C PRO A 56 -2.43 -9.44 7.77
N ASN A 57 -3.10 -10.29 6.98
CA ASN A 57 -4.25 -9.89 6.14
C ASN A 57 -3.97 -8.65 5.27
N PHE A 58 -2.74 -8.52 4.78
CA PHE A 58 -2.38 -7.46 3.86
C PHE A 58 -3.22 -7.54 2.60
N GLY A 59 -3.65 -6.39 2.09
CA GLY A 59 -4.33 -6.30 0.82
C GLY A 59 -4.15 -4.92 0.19
N VAL A 60 -4.18 -4.89 -1.14
CA VAL A 60 -4.23 -3.66 -1.92
C VAL A 60 -5.69 -3.29 -2.13
N ILE A 61 -6.03 -2.03 -1.86
CA ILE A 61 -7.35 -1.47 -2.16
C ILE A 61 -7.33 -0.77 -3.51
N TRP A 62 -6.38 0.15 -3.67
CA TRP A 62 -6.09 0.85 -4.92
C TRP A 62 -4.59 0.79 -5.15
N GLU A 63 -4.19 0.31 -6.33
CA GLU A 63 -2.78 0.20 -6.69
C GLU A 63 -2.07 1.53 -6.50
N ARG A 64 -0.89 1.48 -5.89
CA ARG A 64 -0.03 2.64 -5.59
C ARG A 64 -0.63 3.72 -4.68
N THR A 65 -1.86 3.57 -4.20
CA THR A 65 -2.56 4.61 -3.43
C THR A 65 -2.99 4.16 -2.03
N LEU A 66 -3.63 3.00 -1.90
CA LEU A 66 -4.26 2.59 -0.64
C LEU A 66 -4.12 1.10 -0.39
N THR A 67 -3.58 0.74 0.77
CA THR A 67 -3.42 -0.64 1.24
C THR A 67 -4.03 -0.83 2.61
N ARG A 68 -4.27 -2.09 3.00
CA ARG A 68 -4.85 -2.48 4.29
C ARG A 68 -4.09 -3.62 4.93
N SER A 69 -4.16 -3.74 6.25
CA SER A 69 -3.73 -4.94 6.98
C SER A 69 -4.32 -5.02 8.39
N GLY A 70 -3.99 -6.09 9.10
CA GLY A 70 -3.94 -6.13 10.55
C GLY A 70 -2.58 -5.66 11.06
N GLN A 71 -2.53 -5.36 12.35
CA GLN A 71 -1.35 -4.85 13.05
C GLN A 71 -0.10 -5.66 12.69
N PRO A 72 0.92 -5.03 12.06
CA PRO A 72 2.22 -5.65 11.91
C PRO A 72 2.74 -6.15 13.26
N ARG A 73 3.26 -7.38 13.27
CA ARG A 73 3.60 -8.10 14.51
C ARG A 73 5.03 -7.87 14.98
N SER A 74 5.85 -7.28 14.13
CA SER A 74 7.27 -7.08 14.36
C SER A 74 7.77 -5.82 13.66
N PRO A 75 8.94 -5.28 14.06
CA PRO A 75 9.57 -4.15 13.38
C PRO A 75 9.77 -4.40 11.87
N GLU A 76 10.06 -5.63 11.45
CA GLU A 76 10.28 -5.97 10.05
C GLU A 76 9.03 -5.78 9.20
N GLY A 77 7.84 -6.04 9.75
CA GLY A 77 6.56 -5.79 9.06
C GLY A 77 6.32 -4.31 8.81
N TRP A 78 6.69 -3.47 9.78
CA TRP A 78 6.64 -2.01 9.63
C TRP A 78 7.64 -1.49 8.62
N THR A 79 8.90 -1.94 8.70
CA THR A 79 9.94 -1.59 7.73
C THR A 79 9.57 -2.08 6.33
N TRP A 80 8.92 -3.24 6.22
CA TRP A 80 8.42 -3.74 4.94
C TRP A 80 7.40 -2.77 4.33
N LEU A 81 6.41 -2.28 5.10
CA LEU A 81 5.45 -1.28 4.61
C LEU A 81 6.16 0.00 4.10
N ARG A 82 7.18 0.47 4.81
CA ARG A 82 8.00 1.62 4.36
C ARG A 82 8.73 1.35 3.06
N ARG A 83 9.33 0.16 2.90
CA ARG A 83 9.98 -0.26 1.65
C ARG A 83 9.01 -0.35 0.48
N GLN A 84 7.71 -0.58 0.74
CA GLN A 84 6.68 -0.50 -0.29
C GLN A 84 6.27 0.94 -0.65
N GLY A 85 6.93 1.94 -0.09
CA GLY A 85 6.65 3.36 -0.35
C GLY A 85 5.51 3.93 0.48
N VAL A 86 4.93 3.20 1.45
CA VAL A 86 3.84 3.73 2.30
C VAL A 86 4.31 4.99 3.02
N ARG A 87 3.62 6.10 2.77
CA ARG A 87 3.89 7.44 3.29
C ARG A 87 3.08 7.71 4.56
N SER A 88 1.81 7.28 4.55
CA SER A 88 0.83 7.60 5.60
C SER A 88 0.25 6.36 6.26
N ILE A 89 0.03 6.42 7.57
CA ILE A 89 -0.63 5.38 8.36
C ILE A 89 -1.95 5.89 8.93
N VAL A 90 -2.98 5.05 8.85
CA VAL A 90 -4.23 5.23 9.61
C VAL A 90 -4.41 4.08 10.59
N ASN A 91 -4.42 4.40 11.88
CA ASN A 91 -4.59 3.44 12.96
C ASN A 91 -6.03 3.50 13.51
N PHE A 92 -6.79 2.43 13.34
CA PHE A 92 -8.15 2.29 13.88
C PHE A 92 -8.22 1.58 15.24
N ARG A 93 -7.07 1.20 15.80
CA ARG A 93 -7.02 0.57 17.13
C ARG A 93 -7.35 1.59 18.21
N THR A 94 -7.90 1.10 19.31
CA THR A 94 -8.03 1.84 20.56
C THR A 94 -6.68 2.11 21.20
N GLU A 95 -5.69 1.29 20.89
CA GLU A 95 -4.31 1.49 21.29
C GLU A 95 -3.58 2.39 20.29
N ASN A 96 -2.65 3.21 20.80
CA ASN A 96 -1.72 4.01 20.02
C ASN A 96 -0.31 3.82 20.57
N ASP A 97 0.15 2.56 20.54
CA ASP A 97 1.35 2.04 21.20
C ASP A 97 2.54 1.85 20.25
N VAL A 98 2.48 2.44 19.06
CA VAL A 98 3.49 2.31 18.01
C VAL A 98 4.06 3.68 17.71
N ASP A 99 5.39 3.78 17.69
CA ASP A 99 6.09 4.98 17.23
C ASP A 99 6.19 5.00 15.69
N TYR A 100 5.10 5.39 15.04
CA TYR A 100 5.02 5.47 13.58
C TYR A 100 6.02 6.47 12.98
N ALA A 101 6.31 7.56 13.70
CA ALA A 101 7.27 8.57 13.26
C ALA A 101 8.71 8.03 13.34
N GLY A 102 9.04 7.29 14.40
CA GLY A 102 10.34 6.60 14.52
C GLY A 102 10.57 5.51 13.47
N VAL A 103 9.50 4.90 12.95
CA VAL A 103 9.57 4.01 11.77
C VAL A 103 9.78 4.79 10.46
N GLY A 104 9.44 6.08 10.44
CA GLY A 104 9.64 6.97 9.30
C GLY A 104 8.41 7.17 8.43
N PHE A 105 7.20 6.93 8.94
CA PHE A 105 5.97 7.38 8.28
C PHE A 105 5.79 8.89 8.45
N GLU A 106 5.36 9.57 7.40
CA GLU A 106 5.28 11.04 7.37
C GLU A 106 3.98 11.55 7.98
N HIS A 107 2.87 10.87 7.68
CA HIS A 107 1.55 11.24 8.19
C HIS A 107 0.94 10.10 8.98
N VAL A 108 0.39 10.44 10.14
CA VAL A 108 -0.23 9.47 11.04
C VAL A 108 -1.58 10.00 11.47
N LEU A 109 -2.63 9.26 11.16
CA LEU A 109 -3.97 9.55 11.61
C LEU A 109 -4.47 8.44 12.53
N TRP A 110 -4.69 8.80 13.79
CA TRP A 110 -5.29 7.91 14.78
C TRP A 110 -6.79 8.18 14.89
N LEU A 111 -7.59 7.17 14.57
CA LEU A 111 -9.06 7.20 14.63
C LEU A 111 -9.58 5.99 15.41
N PRO A 112 -9.51 6.02 16.76
CA PRO A 112 -9.86 4.88 17.57
C PRO A 112 -11.37 4.64 17.61
N PHE A 113 -11.81 3.44 17.25
CA PHE A 113 -13.17 2.97 17.52
C PHE A 113 -13.20 1.47 17.83
N LYS A 114 -14.28 1.01 18.46
CA LYS A 114 -14.47 -0.42 18.81
C LYS A 114 -14.97 -1.18 17.59
N ALA A 115 -14.58 -2.45 17.44
CA ALA A 115 -15.06 -3.28 16.32
C ALA A 115 -16.59 -3.49 16.34
N SER A 116 -17.21 -3.40 17.50
CA SER A 116 -18.66 -3.57 17.70
C SER A 116 -19.47 -2.28 17.48
N MET A 117 -18.82 -1.16 17.12
CA MET A 117 -19.46 0.14 16.96
C MET A 117 -18.97 0.80 15.66
N PRO A 118 -19.84 1.44 14.88
CA PRO A 118 -19.36 2.25 13.76
C PRO A 118 -18.54 3.46 14.25
N PRO A 119 -17.64 4.01 13.40
CA PRO A 119 -17.01 5.31 13.69
C PRO A 119 -18.07 6.41 13.70
N LYS A 120 -17.75 7.56 14.30
CA LYS A 120 -18.56 8.77 14.17
C LYS A 120 -18.43 9.31 12.74
N ASP A 121 -19.46 9.98 12.24
CA ASP A 121 -19.45 10.58 10.90
C ASP A 121 -18.24 11.52 10.69
N ALA A 122 -17.93 12.36 11.66
CA ALA A 122 -16.76 13.24 11.61
C ALA A 122 -15.42 12.47 11.48
N ASP A 123 -15.29 11.30 12.10
CA ASP A 123 -14.09 10.47 11.97
C ASP A 123 -14.02 9.79 10.61
N ALA A 124 -15.18 9.36 10.08
CA ALA A 124 -15.30 8.84 8.73
C ALA A 124 -14.93 9.90 7.67
N GLU A 125 -15.40 11.14 7.85
CA GLU A 125 -15.07 12.27 6.98
C GLU A 125 -13.58 12.61 7.01
N ARG A 126 -12.96 12.67 8.21
CA ARG A 126 -11.52 12.90 8.35
C ARG A 126 -10.68 11.82 7.65
N PHE A 127 -11.09 10.57 7.80
CA PHE A 127 -10.46 9.46 7.09
C PHE A 127 -10.59 9.59 5.57
N LEU A 128 -11.79 9.89 5.06
CA LEU A 128 -12.03 10.08 3.63
C LEU A 128 -11.24 11.26 3.07
N ALA A 129 -11.13 12.36 3.82
CA ALA A 129 -10.33 13.52 3.42
C ALA A 129 -8.85 13.14 3.28
N LEU A 130 -8.27 12.47 4.28
CA LEU A 130 -6.87 12.03 4.23
C LEU A 130 -6.61 11.08 3.04
N VAL A 131 -7.49 10.09 2.83
CA VAL A 131 -7.33 9.10 1.76
C VAL A 131 -7.54 9.69 0.37
N ARG A 132 -8.28 10.79 0.22
CA ARG A 132 -8.53 11.42 -1.10
C ARG A 132 -7.47 12.42 -1.50
N ASP A 133 -6.65 12.88 -0.56
CA ASP A 133 -5.59 13.83 -0.79
C ASP A 133 -4.31 13.10 -1.29
N PRO A 134 -3.87 13.36 -2.53
CA PRO A 134 -2.69 12.73 -3.11
C PRO A 134 -1.40 12.99 -2.34
N ASP A 135 -1.30 14.08 -1.56
CA ASP A 135 -0.11 14.37 -0.75
C ASP A 135 0.06 13.35 0.39
N ASN A 136 -0.98 12.58 0.71
CA ASN A 136 -0.91 11.50 1.70
C ASN A 136 -0.57 10.14 1.08
N TRP A 137 -0.49 10.01 -0.24
CA TRP A 137 -0.33 8.72 -0.90
C TRP A 137 1.13 8.25 -0.95
N PRO A 138 1.39 6.94 -0.81
CA PRO A 138 0.43 5.88 -0.51
C PRO A 138 0.05 5.76 0.97
N VAL A 139 -1.23 5.50 1.24
CA VAL A 139 -1.81 5.34 2.59
C VAL A 139 -1.92 3.85 2.93
N HIS A 140 -1.62 3.49 4.17
CA HIS A 140 -1.88 2.18 4.74
C HIS A 140 -2.81 2.27 5.94
N ILE A 141 -3.92 1.53 5.89
CA ILE A 141 -4.89 1.47 6.98
C ILE A 141 -4.80 0.15 7.74
N HIS A 142 -4.82 0.20 9.07
CA HIS A 142 -4.81 -1.02 9.88
C HIS A 142 -5.67 -0.95 11.13
N CYS A 143 -5.97 -2.13 11.65
CA CYS A 143 -6.52 -2.33 12.99
C CYS A 143 -5.82 -3.54 13.62
N LYS A 144 -6.34 -4.12 14.70
CA LYS A 144 -5.73 -5.33 15.30
C LYS A 144 -5.66 -6.50 14.32
N GLY A 145 -6.80 -6.93 13.79
CA GLY A 145 -6.89 -8.10 12.90
C GLY A 145 -6.95 -7.78 11.42
N GLY A 146 -7.17 -6.52 11.04
CA GLY A 146 -7.31 -6.14 9.63
C GLY A 146 -8.58 -6.63 8.96
N ARG A 147 -9.62 -6.98 9.73
CA ARG A 147 -10.87 -7.58 9.23
C ARG A 147 -12.08 -6.70 9.50
N ASP A 148 -12.32 -6.35 10.77
CA ASP A 148 -13.54 -5.63 11.18
C ASP A 148 -13.45 -4.14 10.84
N ARG A 149 -12.76 -3.35 11.69
CA ARG A 149 -12.62 -1.90 11.55
C ARG A 149 -12.00 -1.51 10.21
N THR A 150 -10.90 -2.17 9.84
CA THR A 150 -10.25 -1.99 8.54
C THR A 150 -11.18 -2.38 7.39
N GLY A 151 -11.99 -3.43 7.54
CA GLY A 151 -12.94 -3.84 6.50
C GLY A 151 -14.05 -2.82 6.31
N LEU A 152 -14.62 -2.29 7.39
CA LEU A 152 -15.61 -1.23 7.36
C LEU A 152 -15.08 0.01 6.64
N MET A 153 -13.89 0.48 7.02
CA MET A 153 -13.28 1.67 6.41
C MET A 153 -12.84 1.42 4.96
N ALA A 154 -12.40 0.20 4.65
CA ALA A 154 -12.10 -0.22 3.27
C ALA A 154 -13.36 -0.29 2.38
N ALA A 155 -14.53 -0.59 2.95
CA ALA A 155 -15.80 -0.53 2.24
C ALA A 155 -16.22 0.93 2.01
N LEU A 156 -16.09 1.78 3.05
CA LEU A 156 -16.43 3.20 2.99
C LEU A 156 -15.72 3.94 1.85
N VAL A 157 -14.41 3.73 1.66
CA VAL A 157 -13.66 4.39 0.56
C VAL A 157 -14.10 3.96 -0.83
N ARG A 158 -14.72 2.78 -0.97
CA ARG A 158 -15.18 2.25 -2.27
C ARG A 158 -16.58 2.72 -2.64
N MET A 159 -17.36 3.22 -1.67
CA MET A 159 -18.69 3.70 -1.95
C MET A 159 -18.64 5.12 -2.54
N PRO A 160 -19.48 5.42 -3.55
CA PRO A 160 -19.65 6.79 -4.00
C PRO A 160 -20.24 7.64 -2.87
N PRO A 161 -19.96 8.96 -2.85
CA PRO A 161 -20.59 9.84 -1.88
C PRO A 161 -22.11 9.77 -2.00
N ALA A 162 -22.81 9.74 -0.86
CA ALA A 162 -24.25 9.54 -0.76
C ALA A 162 -25.08 10.57 -1.57
N SER A 163 -24.49 11.72 -1.92
CA SER A 163 -25.08 12.74 -2.78
C SER A 163 -25.29 12.33 -4.24
N THR A 164 -24.78 11.16 -4.65
CA THR A 164 -24.81 10.70 -6.06
C THR A 164 -26.02 9.82 -6.37
N VAL A 165 -26.79 9.39 -5.37
CA VAL A 165 -28.04 8.64 -5.59
C VAL A 165 -29.17 9.66 -5.70
N ARG A 166 -29.52 10.02 -6.93
CA ARG A 166 -30.76 10.73 -7.28
C ARG A 166 -31.66 9.81 -8.07
#